data_AF-A0A5C6Y225-F1
#
_entry.id   AF-A0A5C6Y225-F1
#
_cell.length_a   1.000
_cell.length_b   1.000
_cell.length_c   1.000
_cell.angle_alpha   90.00
_cell.angle_beta   90.00
_cell.angle_gamma   90.00
#
_symmetry.space_group_name_H-M   'P 1'
#
loop_
_entity.id
_entity.type
_entity.pdbx_description
1 polymer ?
#
loop_
_entity_poly.entity_id
_entity_poly.type
_entity_poly.pdbx_seq_one_letter_code
_entity_poly.pdbx_strand_id
1 'polypeptide(L)'
;MKKFIIIGIISLFCTIPSTAQGKKEGREKIKTLKIAYITEQLQLTTGEAQKFWPVYNAYDEEQHSLRRSYRFTLKQAIKENESIDKLSENESKKLISLKLSTDKKLNESQEDFTKKIAQIISANKIIKLQIAEIEFGRNLMRKYKHKKSDSKN
;
A
#
# COMPACT_ATOMS: atom_id res chain seq x y z
N MET A 1 53.02 25.84 0.76
CA MET A 1 51.89 26.24 -0.10
C MET A 1 51.77 25.33 -1.33
N LYS A 2 51.36 24.07 -1.19
CA LYS A 2 50.79 23.25 -2.30
C LYS A 2 49.69 22.30 -1.80
N LYS A 3 49.23 22.47 -0.55
CA LYS A 3 48.04 21.81 0.03
C LYS A 3 46.72 22.36 -0.54
N PHE A 4 46.79 23.36 -1.43
CA PHE A 4 45.62 24.04 -2.01
C PHE A 4 45.21 23.51 -3.40
N ILE A 5 45.91 22.52 -3.96
CA ILE A 5 45.56 21.96 -5.29
C ILE A 5 44.63 20.74 -5.21
N ILE A 6 44.48 20.11 -4.03
CA ILE A 6 43.66 18.89 -3.86
C ILE A 6 42.17 19.23 -3.58
N ILE A 7 41.82 20.50 -3.42
CA ILE A 7 40.46 20.92 -3.01
C ILE A 7 39.52 21.16 -4.22
N GLY A 8 40.03 21.09 -5.46
CA GLY A 8 39.29 21.55 -6.65
C GLY A 8 38.39 20.55 -7.39
N ILE A 9 38.41 19.24 -7.08
CA ILE A 9 37.78 18.23 -7.97
C ILE A 9 36.57 17.49 -7.34
N ILE A 10 36.26 17.69 -6.06
CA ILE A 10 35.16 16.96 -5.38
C ILE A 10 33.79 17.69 -5.48
N SER A 11 33.70 18.87 -6.10
CA SER A 11 32.51 19.72 -6.01
C SER A 11 31.44 19.55 -7.11
N LEU A 12 31.42 18.46 -7.90
CA LEU A 12 30.51 18.37 -9.06
C LEU A 12 29.55 17.17 -9.08
N PHE A 13 29.06 16.71 -7.93
CA PHE A 13 27.96 15.71 -7.88
C PHE A 13 26.94 15.97 -6.76
N CYS A 14 26.54 17.23 -6.56
CA CYS A 14 25.41 17.56 -5.69
C CYS A 14 24.37 18.41 -6.42
N THR A 15 23.71 17.79 -7.39
CA THR A 15 22.40 18.23 -7.86
C THR A 15 21.44 17.05 -7.84
N ILE A 16 21.01 16.64 -6.64
CA ILE A 16 19.81 15.81 -6.50
C ILE A 16 18.62 16.77 -6.47
N PRO A 17 17.72 16.77 -7.47
CA PRO A 17 16.45 17.48 -7.35
C PRO A 17 15.57 16.75 -6.34
N SER A 18 15.61 17.18 -5.08
CA SER A 18 14.78 16.68 -3.99
C SER A 18 13.45 17.44 -3.90
N THR A 19 12.52 17.16 -4.80
CA THR A 19 11.14 17.69 -4.70
C THR A 19 10.07 16.71 -5.22
N ALA A 20 10.09 15.45 -4.76
CA ALA A 20 8.95 14.53 -4.92
C ALA A 20 8.85 13.38 -3.89
N GLN A 21 9.82 13.24 -2.97
CA GLN A 21 10.06 11.97 -2.26
C GLN A 21 9.15 11.70 -1.05
N GLY A 22 8.56 12.72 -0.41
CA GLY A 22 7.89 12.53 0.89
C GLY A 22 6.68 11.58 0.89
N LYS A 23 5.89 11.52 -0.19
CA LYS A 23 4.74 10.58 -0.27
C LYS A 23 5.16 9.15 -0.61
N LYS A 24 6.21 8.99 -1.42
CA LYS A 24 6.72 7.67 -1.83
C LYS A 24 7.44 6.99 -0.67
N GLU A 25 8.26 7.74 0.06
CA GLU A 25 8.97 7.29 1.26
C GLU A 25 8.02 6.80 2.35
N GLY A 26 6.90 7.52 2.57
CA GLY A 26 5.88 7.10 3.54
C GLY A 26 5.22 5.76 3.18
N ARG A 27 4.96 5.49 1.90
CA ARG A 27 4.37 4.21 1.45
C ARG A 27 5.35 3.05 1.63
N GLU A 28 6.60 3.24 1.23
CA GLU A 28 7.63 2.21 1.41
C GLU A 28 7.84 1.87 2.88
N LYS A 29 7.88 2.88 3.76
CA LYS A 29 7.97 2.67 5.21
C LYS A 29 6.82 1.83 5.76
N ILE A 30 5.58 2.11 5.33
CA ILE A 30 4.41 1.32 5.73
C ILE A 30 4.53 -0.13 5.23
N LYS A 31 4.99 -0.32 3.99
CA LYS A 31 5.20 -1.66 3.40
C LYS A 31 6.23 -2.46 4.20
N THR A 32 7.38 -1.86 4.53
CA THR A 32 8.41 -2.52 5.36
C THR A 32 7.86 -2.90 6.73
N LEU A 33 7.11 -2.01 7.39
CA LEU A 33 6.46 -2.31 8.67
C LEU A 33 5.45 -3.46 8.56
N LYS A 34 4.66 -3.50 7.47
CA LYS A 34 3.70 -4.58 7.21
C LYS A 34 4.43 -5.93 7.05
N ILE A 35 5.51 -5.96 6.27
CA ILE A 35 6.33 -7.15 6.07
C ILE A 35 6.90 -7.67 7.38
N ALA A 36 7.49 -6.78 8.19
CA ALA A 36 8.06 -7.14 9.49
C ALA A 36 6.97 -7.71 10.43
N TYR A 37 5.82 -7.03 10.52
CA TYR A 37 4.70 -7.46 11.36
C TYR A 37 4.16 -8.84 10.95
N ILE A 38 3.92 -9.05 9.65
CA ILE A 38 3.42 -10.33 9.13
C ILE A 38 4.45 -11.45 9.37
N THR A 39 5.74 -11.19 9.15
CA THR A 39 6.81 -12.16 9.44
C THR A 39 6.78 -12.60 10.91
N GLU A 40 6.68 -11.65 11.83
CA GLU A 40 6.61 -11.90 13.26
C GLU A 40 5.37 -12.70 13.64
N GLN A 41 4.20 -12.36 13.08
CA GLN A 41 2.95 -13.03 13.40
C GLN A 41 2.89 -14.45 12.83
N LEU A 42 3.24 -14.68 11.56
CA LEU A 42 3.03 -16.00 10.94
C LEU A 42 4.07 -17.04 11.35
N GLN A 43 5.25 -16.62 11.82
CA GLN A 43 6.37 -17.51 12.17
C GLN A 43 6.62 -18.56 11.07
N LEU A 44 6.78 -18.06 9.84
CA LEU A 44 7.03 -18.90 8.68
C LEU A 44 8.42 -19.55 8.78
N THR A 45 8.50 -20.82 8.40
CA THR A 45 9.81 -21.45 8.15
C THR A 45 10.48 -20.79 6.94
N THR A 46 11.79 -20.93 6.81
CA THR A 46 12.54 -20.38 5.66
C THR A 46 11.95 -20.86 4.32
N GLY A 47 11.58 -22.13 4.21
CA GLY A 47 10.98 -22.70 3.00
C GLY A 47 9.57 -22.19 2.70
N GLU A 48 8.74 -21.99 3.73
CA GLU A 48 7.42 -21.35 3.58
C GLU A 48 7.58 -19.90 3.15
N ALA A 49 8.46 -19.13 3.80
CA ALA A 49 8.67 -17.71 3.53
C ALA A 49 9.12 -17.45 2.08
N GLN A 50 10.05 -18.26 1.57
CA GLN A 50 10.53 -18.17 0.18
C GLN A 50 9.40 -18.32 -0.85
N LYS A 51 8.41 -19.16 -0.57
CA LYS A 51 7.24 -19.38 -1.45
C LYS A 51 6.11 -18.37 -1.20
N PHE A 52 5.90 -17.99 0.06
CA PHE A 52 4.81 -17.13 0.49
C PHE A 52 4.97 -15.68 0.01
N TRP A 53 6.13 -15.07 0.22
CA TRP A 53 6.33 -13.64 -0.04
C TRP A 53 6.10 -13.21 -1.49
N PRO A 54 6.55 -13.95 -2.52
CA PRO A 54 6.23 -13.61 -3.91
C PRO A 54 4.72 -13.58 -4.19
N VAL A 55 3.98 -14.56 -3.66
CA VAL A 55 2.52 -14.67 -3.83
C VAL A 55 1.80 -13.53 -3.10
N TYR A 56 2.21 -13.26 -1.85
CA TYR A 56 1.65 -12.20 -1.03
C TYR A 56 1.88 -10.81 -1.63
N ASN A 57 3.11 -10.52 -2.08
CA ASN A 57 3.46 -9.22 -2.64
C ASN A 57 2.72 -8.93 -3.95
N ALA A 58 2.52 -9.95 -4.79
CA ALA A 58 1.72 -9.83 -6.00
C ALA A 58 0.24 -9.51 -5.68
N TYR A 59 -0.34 -10.25 -4.73
CA TYR A 59 -1.71 -10.02 -4.26
C TYR A 59 -1.87 -8.63 -3.63
N ASP A 60 -0.96 -8.20 -2.75
CA ASP A 60 -1.02 -6.89 -2.09
C ASP A 60 -0.95 -5.73 -3.11
N GLU A 61 -0.07 -5.83 -4.12
CA GLU A 61 0.01 -4.80 -5.17
C GLU A 61 -1.24 -4.82 -6.07
N GLU A 62 -1.78 -5.99 -6.41
CA GLU A 62 -3.03 -6.11 -7.18
C GLU A 62 -4.19 -5.45 -6.44
N GLN A 63 -4.44 -5.84 -5.18
CA GLN A 63 -5.47 -5.25 -4.32
C GLN A 63 -5.31 -3.74 -4.21
N HIS A 64 -4.08 -3.29 -3.98
CA HIS A 64 -3.76 -1.88 -3.88
C HIS A 64 -4.04 -1.15 -5.20
N SER A 65 -3.68 -1.73 -6.35
CA SER A 65 -3.87 -1.13 -7.68
C SER A 65 -5.37 -0.97 -8.02
N LEU A 66 -6.19 -2.00 -7.75
CA LEU A 66 -7.64 -1.99 -7.95
C LEU A 66 -8.29 -0.89 -7.13
N ARG A 67 -7.96 -0.82 -5.82
CA ARG A 67 -8.46 0.22 -4.91
C ARG A 67 -7.99 1.61 -5.31
N ARG A 68 -6.74 1.76 -5.75
CA ARG A 68 -6.19 3.03 -6.23
C ARG A 68 -6.93 3.51 -7.48
N SER A 69 -7.11 2.63 -8.46
CA SER A 69 -7.79 2.95 -9.73
C SER A 69 -9.21 3.43 -9.46
N TYR A 70 -9.99 2.67 -8.69
CA TYR A 70 -11.35 3.07 -8.31
C TYR A 70 -11.39 4.43 -7.59
N ARG A 71 -10.52 4.64 -6.58
CA ARG A 71 -10.44 5.92 -5.85
C ARG A 71 -10.05 7.08 -6.75
N PHE A 72 -9.16 6.85 -7.71
CA PHE A 72 -8.75 7.87 -8.67
C PHE A 72 -9.93 8.29 -9.54
N THR A 73 -10.64 7.33 -10.14
CA THR A 73 -11.82 7.60 -10.97
C THR A 73 -12.92 8.33 -10.19
N LEU A 74 -13.21 7.90 -8.96
CA LEU A 74 -14.20 8.55 -8.11
C LEU A 74 -13.84 10.02 -7.82
N LYS A 75 -12.58 10.29 -7.47
CA LYS A 75 -12.11 11.66 -7.22
C LYS A 75 -12.13 12.52 -8.48
N GLN A 76 -11.81 11.94 -9.63
CA GLN A 76 -11.84 12.63 -10.90
C GLN A 76 -13.27 13.04 -11.26
N ALA A 77 -14.24 12.15 -11.12
CA ALA A 77 -15.65 12.45 -11.36
C ALA A 77 -16.18 13.59 -10.47
N ILE A 78 -15.82 13.60 -9.19
CA ILE A 78 -16.18 14.69 -8.26
C ILE A 78 -15.51 16.00 -8.67
N LYS A 79 -14.24 15.96 -9.09
CA LYS A 79 -13.50 17.15 -9.50
C LYS A 79 -14.10 17.76 -10.77
N GLU A 80 -14.48 16.93 -11.74
CA GLU A 80 -15.08 17.36 -13.02
C GLU A 80 -16.49 17.94 -12.83
N ASN A 81 -17.23 17.46 -11.84
CA ASN A 81 -18.60 17.91 -11.54
C ASN A 81 -18.66 18.92 -10.36
N GLU A 82 -17.52 19.40 -9.86
CA GLU A 82 -17.34 20.26 -8.66
C GLU A 82 -17.78 19.64 -7.32
N SER A 83 -18.85 18.85 -7.30
CA SER A 83 -19.40 18.18 -6.12
C SER A 83 -20.10 16.88 -6.51
N ILE A 84 -20.33 16.01 -5.52
CA ILE A 84 -21.03 14.75 -5.73
C ILE A 84 -22.50 14.94 -6.10
N ASP A 85 -23.13 16.02 -5.61
CA ASP A 85 -24.56 16.31 -5.82
C ASP A 85 -24.87 16.82 -7.24
N LYS A 86 -23.83 17.17 -8.00
CA LYS A 86 -23.95 17.66 -9.39
C LYS A 86 -23.76 16.56 -10.43
N LEU A 87 -23.47 15.32 -10.02
CA LEU A 87 -23.34 14.19 -10.95
C LEU A 87 -24.66 13.90 -11.65
N SER A 88 -24.62 13.67 -12.96
CA SER A 88 -25.79 13.18 -13.67
C SER A 88 -26.15 11.74 -13.24
N GLU A 89 -27.42 11.37 -13.41
CA GLU A 89 -27.89 10.00 -13.13
C GLU A 89 -27.07 8.94 -13.88
N ASN A 90 -26.66 9.23 -15.11
CA ASN A 90 -25.86 8.30 -15.92
C ASN A 90 -24.43 8.13 -15.38
N GLU A 91 -23.77 9.22 -14.95
CA GLU A 91 -22.44 9.14 -14.33
C GLU A 91 -22.50 8.41 -12.99
N SER A 92 -23.52 8.69 -12.18
CA SER A 92 -23.77 7.99 -10.93
C SER A 92 -23.92 6.48 -11.15
N LYS A 93 -24.72 6.06 -12.15
CA LYS A 93 -24.85 4.64 -12.53
C LYS A 93 -23.52 4.03 -12.97
N LYS A 94 -22.70 4.75 -13.74
CA LYS A 94 -21.37 4.29 -14.15
C LYS A 94 -20.44 4.09 -12.94
N LEU A 95 -20.44 5.02 -11.98
CA LEU A 95 -19.63 4.91 -10.76
C LEU A 95 -20.07 3.75 -9.87
N ILE A 96 -21.39 3.51 -9.76
CA ILE A 96 -21.93 2.34 -9.05
C ILE A 96 -21.49 1.05 -9.74
N SER A 97 -21.64 0.95 -11.06
CA SER A 97 -21.19 -0.23 -11.82
C SER A 97 -19.67 -0.47 -11.68
N LEU A 98 -18.88 0.61 -11.69
CA LEU A 98 -17.44 0.54 -11.44
C LEU A 98 -17.13 0.02 -10.03
N LYS A 99 -17.89 0.45 -9.01
CA LYS A 99 -17.74 -0.05 -7.64
C LYS A 99 -18.00 -1.55 -7.57
N LEU A 100 -19.13 -2.01 -8.08
CA LEU A 100 -19.53 -3.41 -8.05
C LEU A 100 -18.53 -4.32 -8.80
N SER A 101 -18.08 -3.88 -9.98
CA SER A 101 -17.08 -4.63 -10.75
C SER A 101 -15.71 -4.66 -10.07
N THR A 102 -15.30 -3.57 -9.42
CA THR A 102 -14.05 -3.54 -8.64
C THR A 102 -14.14 -4.46 -7.43
N ASP A 103 -15.26 -4.47 -6.69
CA ASP A 103 -15.46 -5.35 -5.55
C ASP A 103 -15.41 -6.82 -5.94
N LYS A 104 -16.03 -7.17 -7.06
CA LYS A 104 -15.95 -8.53 -7.62
C LYS A 104 -14.50 -8.95 -7.87
N LYS A 105 -13.71 -8.11 -8.56
CA LYS A 105 -12.28 -8.38 -8.81
C LYS A 105 -11.46 -8.51 -7.53
N LEU A 106 -11.74 -7.67 -6.53
CA LEU A 106 -11.07 -7.76 -5.23
C LEU A 106 -11.34 -9.09 -4.53
N ASN A 107 -12.58 -9.59 -4.59
CA ASN A 107 -12.95 -10.88 -4.03
C ASN A 107 -12.32 -12.04 -4.81
N GLU A 108 -12.37 -12.01 -6.14
CA GLU A 108 -11.72 -13.03 -6.99
C GLU A 108 -10.21 -13.12 -6.71
N SER A 109 -9.53 -11.98 -6.65
CA SER A 109 -8.11 -11.90 -6.27
C SER A 109 -7.83 -12.46 -4.86
N GLN A 110 -8.73 -12.22 -3.89
CA GLN A 110 -8.63 -12.80 -2.54
C GLN A 110 -8.79 -14.32 -2.55
N GLU A 111 -9.76 -14.85 -3.30
CA GLU A 111 -9.98 -16.28 -3.42
C GLU A 111 -8.75 -16.97 -4.03
N ASP A 112 -8.23 -16.43 -5.13
CA ASP A 112 -7.06 -16.97 -5.82
C ASP A 112 -5.81 -16.92 -4.95
N PHE A 113 -5.60 -15.81 -4.25
CA PHE A 113 -4.53 -15.70 -3.26
C PHE A 113 -4.65 -16.78 -2.18
N THR A 114 -5.84 -16.94 -1.60
CA THR A 114 -6.11 -17.91 -0.53
C THR A 114 -5.85 -19.34 -1.00
N LYS A 115 -6.29 -19.70 -2.21
CA LYS A 115 -6.02 -21.01 -2.83
C LYS A 115 -4.53 -21.26 -3.00
N LYS A 116 -3.77 -20.25 -3.47
CA LYS A 116 -2.31 -20.36 -3.65
C LYS A 116 -1.57 -20.54 -2.33
N ILE A 117 -1.89 -19.75 -1.30
CA ILE A 117 -1.19 -19.87 0.00
C ILE A 117 -1.60 -21.09 0.80
N ALA A 118 -2.79 -21.65 0.58
CA ALA A 118 -3.21 -22.92 1.19
C ALA A 118 -2.33 -24.12 0.77
N GLN A 119 -1.60 -24.01 -0.34
CA GLN A 119 -0.60 -24.99 -0.77
C GLN A 119 0.77 -24.76 -0.12
N ILE A 120 0.97 -23.65 0.60
CA ILE A 120 2.26 -23.21 1.15
C ILE A 120 2.26 -23.24 2.67
N ILE A 121 1.17 -22.77 3.30
CA ILE A 121 1.04 -22.63 4.75
C ILE A 121 -0.26 -23.28 5.25
N SER A 122 -0.29 -23.65 6.53
CA SER A 122 -1.47 -24.28 7.14
C SER A 122 -2.67 -23.33 7.23
N ALA A 123 -3.89 -23.88 7.25
CA ALA A 123 -5.12 -23.10 7.40
C ALA A 123 -5.11 -22.19 8.65
N ASN A 124 -4.55 -22.66 9.77
CA ASN A 124 -4.37 -21.85 10.98
C ASN A 124 -3.50 -20.60 10.71
N LYS A 125 -2.41 -20.73 9.95
CA LYS A 125 -1.57 -19.58 9.56
C LYS A 125 -2.29 -18.63 8.60
N ILE A 126 -3.20 -19.11 7.76
CA ILE A 126 -4.04 -18.27 6.89
C ILE A 126 -5.00 -17.41 7.72
N ILE A 127 -5.68 -18.00 8.70
CA ILE A 127 -6.55 -17.23 9.61
C ILE A 127 -5.72 -16.22 10.43
N LYS A 128 -4.53 -16.63 10.90
CA LYS A 128 -3.61 -15.73 11.60
C LYS A 128 -3.16 -14.56 10.72
N LEU A 129 -2.92 -14.79 9.43
CA LEU A 129 -2.63 -13.74 8.46
C LEU A 129 -3.77 -12.73 8.36
N GLN A 130 -5.01 -13.19 8.22
CA GLN A 130 -6.17 -12.31 8.12
C GLN A 130 -6.32 -11.41 9.36
N ILE A 131 -6.16 -11.99 10.55
CA ILE A 131 -6.17 -11.24 11.82
C ILE A 131 -5.03 -10.21 11.83
N ALA A 132 -3.81 -10.63 11.48
CA ALA A 132 -2.64 -9.76 11.45
C ALA A 132 -2.82 -8.57 10.50
N GLU A 133 -3.42 -8.77 9.32
CA GLU A 133 -3.69 -7.67 8.38
C GLU A 133 -4.71 -6.66 8.92
N ILE A 134 -5.79 -7.16 9.54
CA ILE A 134 -6.81 -6.31 10.18
C ILE A 134 -6.18 -5.49 11.32
N GLU A 135 -5.42 -6.14 12.20
CA GLU A 135 -4.75 -5.48 13.32
C GLU A 135 -3.69 -4.50 12.88
N PHE A 136 -2.89 -4.84 11.86
CA PHE A 136 -1.91 -3.92 11.29
C PHE A 136 -2.59 -2.64 10.81
N GLY A 137 -3.70 -2.75 10.07
CA GLY A 137 -4.47 -1.60 9.60
C GLY A 137 -5.00 -0.75 10.76
N ARG A 138 -5.59 -1.37 11.79
CA ARG A 138 -6.11 -0.68 12.99
C ARG A 138 -5.00 0.02 13.77
N ASN A 139 -3.88 -0.67 13.99
CA ASN A 139 -2.73 -0.14 14.72
C ASN A 139 -2.05 1.00 13.96
N LEU A 140 -1.94 0.89 12.63
CA LEU A 140 -1.43 1.96 11.78
C LEU A 140 -2.30 3.22 11.93
N MET A 141 -3.63 3.07 11.83
CA MET A 141 -4.58 4.17 12.00
C MET A 141 -4.46 4.84 13.39
N ARG A 142 -4.30 4.05 14.47
CA ARG A 142 -4.12 4.58 15.82
C ARG A 142 -2.84 5.43 15.96
N LYS A 143 -1.71 4.93 15.44
CA LYS A 143 -0.42 5.64 15.48
C LYS A 143 -0.46 6.97 14.71
N TYR A 144 -1.13 7.02 13.56
CA TYR A 144 -1.29 8.27 12.80
C TYR A 144 -2.28 9.26 13.42
N LYS A 145 -3.28 8.79 14.18
CA LYS A 145 -4.25 9.65 14.87
C LYS A 145 -3.61 10.43 16.03
N HIS A 146 -2.76 9.78 16.84
CA HIS A 146 -2.06 10.44 17.95
C HIS A 146 -1.00 11.44 17.48
N LYS A 147 -0.24 11.12 16.43
CA LYS A 147 0.76 12.06 15.89
C LYS A 147 0.16 13.39 15.39
N LYS A 148 -1.14 13.43 15.07
CA LYS A 148 -1.85 14.65 14.64
C LYS A 148 -2.47 15.45 15.79
N SER A 149 -2.70 14.85 16.96
CA SER A 149 -3.10 15.59 18.17
C SER A 149 -1.91 16.30 18.80
N ASP A 150 -0.75 15.64 18.82
CA ASP A 150 0.43 16.15 19.53
C ASP A 150 1.15 17.27 18.76
N SER A 151 0.85 17.46 17.47
CA SER A 151 1.38 18.59 16.68
C SER A 151 0.49 19.84 16.69
N LYS A 152 -0.60 19.83 17.48
CA LYS A 152 -1.56 20.94 17.60
C LYS A 152 -1.56 21.59 19.00
N ASN A 153 -0.68 21.13 19.88
CA ASN A 153 -0.43 21.73 21.20
C ASN A 153 0.97 22.33 21.23
#